data_AF-A0ABD2BB78-F1
#
_entry.id   AF-A0ABD2BB78-F1
#
_cell.length_a   1.000
_cell.length_b   1.000
_cell.length_c   1.000
_cell.angle_alpha   90.00
_cell.angle_beta   90.00
_cell.angle_gamma   90.00
#
_symmetry.space_group_name_H-M   'P 1'
#
loop_
_entity.id
_entity.type
_entity.pdbx_description
1 polymer ?
#
loop_
_entity_poly.entity_id
_entity_poly.type
_entity_poly.pdbx_seq_one_letter_code
_entity_poly.pdbx_strand_id
1 'polypeptide(L)'
;MHILHYAFIKQMIIIHVPSPNIWFRFPKEITNSYKDPGILDLPVEAGKWLLYFRNQNSNLLSKLDLRISKDYQWNIREKASSGSPLLEMIEFGINRIRYASSVIDALLMELKEASIAGKCKVLAVVDGYNAFWSDHTKIRNDDKVWVNPRQISLTLSFLNFIKDDWCNGAAVLTVDTKASKERREYDHPRYLLGKDGFDCLDPFIPILLENYTRVEFDSVMEYYKERKWIRDINADGLAEIWALSIGHPLEIRQICKSL
;
A
#
# COMPACT_ATOMS: atom_id res chain seq x y z
N MET A 1 7.09 -4.45 6.86
CA MET A 1 8.50 -4.43 6.39
C MET A 1 9.11 -5.82 6.11
N HIS A 2 8.81 -6.88 6.88
CA HIS A 2 9.46 -8.20 6.67
C HIS A 2 9.20 -8.82 5.28
N ILE A 3 7.94 -8.87 4.84
CA ILE A 3 7.56 -9.47 3.55
C ILE A 3 8.09 -8.64 2.35
N LEU A 4 8.14 -7.31 2.49
CA LEU A 4 8.74 -6.43 1.47
C LEU A 4 10.23 -6.73 1.29
N HIS A 5 10.97 -6.91 2.38
CA HIS A 5 12.38 -7.28 2.34
C HIS A 5 12.59 -8.65 1.70
N TYR A 6 11.73 -9.63 2.02
CA TYR A 6 11.74 -10.93 1.35
C TYR A 6 11.54 -10.82 -0.17
N ALA A 7 10.55 -10.04 -0.62
CA ALA A 7 10.31 -9.81 -2.04
C ALA A 7 11.50 -9.15 -2.75
N PHE A 8 12.16 -8.19 -2.08
CA PHE A 8 13.38 -7.57 -2.60
C PHE A 8 14.50 -8.61 -2.81
N ILE A 9 14.76 -9.47 -1.82
CA ILE A 9 15.74 -10.55 -1.94
C ILE A 9 15.36 -11.51 -3.06
N LYS A 10 14.07 -11.85 -3.19
CA LYS A 10 13.57 -12.77 -4.22
C LYS A 10 13.41 -12.14 -5.61
N GLN A 11 13.88 -10.90 -5.81
CA GLN A 11 13.82 -10.20 -7.09
C GLN A 11 12.37 -10.14 -7.65
N MET A 12 11.41 -9.86 -6.78
CA MET A 12 10.03 -9.58 -7.15
C MET A 12 9.84 -8.08 -7.32
N ILE A 13 9.04 -7.66 -8.29
CA ILE A 13 8.58 -6.28 -8.40
C ILE A 13 7.64 -6.01 -7.23
N ILE A 14 7.96 -4.99 -6.43
CA ILE A 14 7.21 -4.64 -5.23
C ILE A 14 6.26 -3.49 -5.56
N ILE A 15 4.97 -3.73 -5.39
CA ILE A 15 3.91 -2.73 -5.51
C ILE A 15 3.41 -2.45 -4.10
N HIS A 16 4.02 -1.47 -3.44
CA HIS A 16 3.71 -1.17 -2.04
C HIS A 16 2.92 0.13 -1.89
N VAL A 17 1.83 0.07 -1.12
CA VAL A 17 1.03 1.22 -0.70
C VAL A 17 1.07 1.30 0.83
N PRO A 18 1.92 2.17 1.41
CA PRO A 18 2.15 2.21 2.86
C PRO A 18 0.95 2.67 3.70
N SER A 19 0.09 3.52 3.14
CA SER A 19 -1.16 3.93 3.79
C SER A 19 -2.04 4.69 2.80
N PRO A 20 -3.08 4.04 2.23
CA PRO A 20 -4.00 4.71 1.32
C PRO A 20 -4.73 5.90 1.96
N ASN A 21 -4.96 5.83 3.28
CA ASN A 21 -5.60 6.90 4.06
C ASN A 21 -4.88 8.25 3.95
N ILE A 22 -3.55 8.24 3.77
CA ILE A 22 -2.78 9.49 3.62
C ILE A 22 -3.18 10.23 2.35
N TRP A 23 -3.48 9.51 1.26
CA TRP A 23 -3.96 10.12 0.01
C TRP A 23 -5.26 10.89 0.23
N PHE A 24 -6.13 10.37 1.09
CA PHE A 24 -7.44 10.96 1.37
C PHE A 24 -7.41 12.08 2.41
N ARG A 25 -6.47 12.02 3.37
CA ARG A 25 -6.44 12.97 4.50
C ARG A 25 -5.77 14.29 4.16
N PHE A 26 -4.75 14.27 3.30
CA PHE A 26 -3.93 15.45 3.03
C PHE A 26 -3.62 15.59 1.53
N PRO A 27 -4.63 15.53 0.63
CA PRO A 27 -4.39 15.70 -0.79
C PRO A 27 -3.84 17.10 -1.06
N LYS A 28 -2.78 17.18 -1.86
CA LYS A 28 -2.21 18.47 -2.26
C LYS A 28 -2.93 19.07 -3.45
N GLU A 29 -3.43 18.23 -4.35
CA GLU A 29 -4.14 18.64 -5.54
C GLU A 29 -5.19 17.59 -5.88
N ILE A 30 -6.39 18.05 -6.26
CA ILE A 30 -7.50 17.20 -6.67
C ILE A 30 -7.99 17.76 -8.00
N THR A 31 -8.09 16.90 -9.00
CA THR A 31 -8.56 17.29 -10.34
C THR A 31 -9.58 16.30 -10.85
N ASN A 32 -10.51 16.73 -11.70
CA ASN A 32 -11.34 15.79 -12.43
C ASN A 32 -10.47 14.95 -13.38
N SER A 33 -10.72 13.64 -13.43
CA SER A 33 -10.02 12.77 -14.35
C SER A 33 -10.36 13.17 -15.78
N TYR A 34 -9.33 13.27 -16.61
CA TYR A 34 -9.51 13.54 -18.04
C TYR A 34 -9.99 12.30 -18.80
N LYS A 35 -9.84 11.11 -18.21
CA LYS A 35 -10.20 9.80 -18.80
C LYS A 35 -11.62 9.40 -18.41
N ASP A 36 -11.94 9.50 -17.11
CA ASP A 36 -13.16 8.94 -16.55
C ASP A 36 -14.04 10.04 -15.93
N PRO A 37 -15.15 10.44 -16.59
CA PRO A 37 -16.06 11.45 -16.04
C PRO A 37 -16.61 11.06 -14.67
N GLY A 38 -16.56 11.99 -13.71
CA GLY A 38 -17.03 11.77 -12.34
C GLY A 38 -16.02 11.08 -11.40
N ILE A 39 -14.83 10.76 -11.91
CA ILE A 39 -13.69 10.28 -11.11
C ILE A 39 -12.73 11.43 -10.84
N LEU A 40 -12.17 11.46 -9.63
CA LEU A 40 -11.15 12.40 -9.21
C LEU A 40 -9.75 11.78 -9.29
N ASP A 41 -8.82 12.53 -9.84
CA ASP A 41 -7.39 12.25 -9.82
C ASP A 41 -6.73 12.97 -8.64
N LEU A 42 -5.68 12.35 -8.11
CA LEU A 42 -4.76 12.94 -7.12
C LEU A 42 -3.35 13.04 -7.72
N PRO A 43 -3.09 14.03 -8.60
CA PRO A 43 -1.87 14.07 -9.42
C PRO A 43 -0.57 14.06 -8.60
N VAL A 44 -0.55 14.82 -7.50
CA VAL A 44 0.64 14.95 -6.64
C VAL A 44 0.93 13.66 -5.88
N GLU A 45 -0.11 13.02 -5.34
CA GLU A 45 -0.03 11.75 -4.63
C GLU A 45 0.37 10.61 -5.58
N ALA A 46 -0.18 10.60 -6.79
CA ALA A 46 0.18 9.69 -7.85
C ALA A 46 1.65 9.85 -8.28
N GLY A 47 2.10 11.08 -8.52
CA GLY A 47 3.50 11.35 -8.88
C GLY A 47 4.49 10.93 -7.78
N LYS A 48 4.15 11.20 -6.50
CA LYS A 48 4.93 10.73 -5.35
C LYS A 48 5.00 9.20 -5.29
N TRP A 49 3.88 8.52 -5.56
CA TRP A 49 3.85 7.06 -5.57
C TRP A 49 4.66 6.47 -6.73
N LEU A 50 4.60 7.06 -7.94
CA LEU A 50 5.44 6.62 -9.07
C LEU A 50 6.94 6.77 -8.77
N LEU A 51 7.34 7.90 -8.17
CA LEU A 51 8.71 8.11 -7.74
C LEU A 51 9.14 7.08 -6.68
N TYR A 52 8.25 6.79 -5.73
CA TYR A 52 8.46 5.75 -4.72
C TYR A 52 8.63 4.36 -5.35
N PHE A 53 7.71 3.96 -6.23
CA PHE A 53 7.74 2.69 -6.95
C PHE A 53 9.03 2.54 -7.78
N ARG A 54 9.42 3.58 -8.52
CA ARG A 54 10.65 3.58 -9.32
C ARG A 54 11.87 3.36 -8.44
N ASN A 55 12.00 4.13 -7.36
CA ASN A 55 13.16 4.05 -6.48
C ASN A 55 13.23 2.69 -5.77
N GLN A 56 12.08 2.12 -5.40
CA GLN A 56 11.99 0.80 -4.77
C GLN A 56 12.42 -0.33 -5.70
N ASN A 57 12.11 -0.23 -6.99
CA ASN A 57 12.29 -1.31 -7.97
C ASN A 57 13.40 -1.04 -9.00
N SER A 58 14.14 0.06 -8.88
CA SER A 58 15.09 0.57 -9.88
C SER A 58 16.06 -0.50 -10.40
N ASN A 59 16.72 -1.22 -9.49
CA ASN A 59 17.69 -2.27 -9.83
C ASN A 59 17.07 -3.42 -10.63
N LEU A 60 15.82 -3.78 -10.35
CA LEU A 60 15.13 -4.89 -11.02
C LEU A 60 14.52 -4.45 -12.34
N LEU A 61 13.91 -3.26 -12.38
CA LEU A 61 13.32 -2.69 -13.60
C LEU A 61 14.37 -2.55 -14.71
N SER A 62 15.58 -2.08 -14.38
CA SER A 62 16.67 -1.97 -15.35
C SER A 62 17.18 -3.32 -15.87
N LYS A 63 17.01 -4.42 -15.11
CA LYS A 63 17.45 -5.76 -15.53
C LYS A 63 16.42 -6.48 -16.38
N LEU A 64 15.13 -6.27 -16.12
CA LEU A 64 14.05 -7.00 -16.78
C LEU A 64 13.72 -6.45 -18.19
N ASP A 65 14.11 -5.20 -18.50
CA ASP A 65 13.75 -4.48 -19.73
C ASP A 65 12.28 -4.69 -20.13
N LEU A 66 11.38 -4.51 -19.17
CA LEU A 66 9.94 -4.65 -19.43
C LEU A 66 9.52 -3.59 -20.44
N ARG A 67 8.70 -4.00 -21.42
CA ARG A 67 8.19 -3.15 -22.49
C ARG A 67 6.69 -3.12 -22.46
N ILE A 68 6.12 -1.96 -22.77
CA ILE A 68 4.67 -1.81 -22.85
C ILE A 68 4.11 -2.59 -24.03
N SER A 69 2.97 -3.24 -23.82
CA SER A 69 2.33 -4.13 -24.79
C SER A 69 1.43 -3.39 -25.77
N LYS A 70 0.88 -2.24 -25.36
CA LYS A 70 -0.08 -1.45 -26.15
C LYS A 70 0.27 0.04 -26.17
N ASP A 71 -0.37 0.75 -27.09
CA ASP A 71 -0.24 2.21 -27.19
C ASP A 71 -1.06 2.89 -26.09
N TYR A 72 -0.44 3.86 -25.43
CA TYR A 72 -1.08 4.74 -24.46
C TYR A 72 -1.05 6.17 -24.98
N GLN A 73 -2.20 6.83 -25.03
CA GLN A 73 -2.33 8.21 -25.49
C GLN A 73 -2.92 9.08 -24.37
N TRP A 74 -2.14 10.06 -23.91
CA TRP A 74 -2.59 11.04 -22.90
C TRP A 74 -3.09 12.33 -23.55
N ASN A 75 -2.48 12.75 -24.66
CA ASN A 75 -3.01 13.79 -25.54
C ASN A 75 -2.47 13.63 -26.97
N ILE A 76 -2.63 14.66 -27.81
CA ILE A 76 -2.17 14.65 -29.21
C ILE A 76 -0.64 14.50 -29.33
N ARG A 77 0.12 15.03 -28.36
CA ARG A 77 1.60 15.06 -28.37
C ARG A 77 2.24 14.01 -27.45
N GLU A 78 1.57 13.65 -26.37
CA GLU A 78 2.04 12.77 -25.32
C GLU A 78 1.40 11.39 -25.51
N LYS A 79 2.22 10.48 -26.02
CA LYS A 79 1.89 9.07 -26.24
C LYS A 79 3.08 8.19 -25.89
N ALA A 80 2.82 6.96 -25.48
CA ALA A 80 3.79 5.89 -25.36
C ALA A 80 3.37 4.77 -26.31
N SER A 81 4.29 4.34 -27.17
CA SER A 81 3.99 3.33 -28.19
C SER A 81 4.35 1.93 -27.71
N SER A 82 3.60 0.94 -28.15
CA SER A 82 3.90 -0.47 -27.92
C SER A 82 5.37 -0.78 -28.23
N GLY A 83 6.01 -1.52 -27.33
CA GLY A 83 7.44 -1.83 -27.39
C GLY A 83 8.36 -0.82 -26.71
N SER A 84 7.88 0.37 -26.31
CA SER A 84 8.67 1.31 -25.50
C SER A 84 9.00 0.73 -24.11
N PRO A 85 10.16 1.08 -23.52
CA PRO A 85 10.49 0.65 -22.16
C PRO A 85 9.45 1.14 -21.13
N LEU A 86 9.02 0.24 -20.25
CA LEU A 86 8.10 0.55 -19.15
C LEU A 86 8.65 1.67 -18.26
N LEU A 87 9.98 1.71 -18.09
CA LEU A 87 10.67 2.74 -17.31
C LEU A 87 10.46 4.15 -17.88
N GLU A 88 10.43 4.31 -19.21
CA GLU A 88 10.18 5.61 -19.83
C GLU A 88 8.76 6.11 -19.53
N MET A 89 7.77 5.22 -19.51
CA MET A 89 6.40 5.56 -19.13
C MET A 89 6.32 6.00 -17.65
N ILE A 90 7.07 5.34 -16.76
CA ILE A 90 7.15 5.73 -15.35
C ILE A 90 7.78 7.13 -15.21
N GLU A 91 8.91 7.38 -15.89
CA GLU A 91 9.57 8.69 -15.89
C GLU A 91 8.67 9.79 -16.45
N PHE A 92 7.90 9.50 -17.50
CA PHE A 92 6.91 10.43 -18.02
C PHE A 92 5.88 10.83 -16.95
N GLY A 93 5.31 9.87 -16.22
CA GLY A 93 4.35 10.16 -15.15
C GLY A 93 4.93 10.93 -13.97
N ILE A 94 6.22 10.71 -13.65
CA ILE A 94 6.93 11.48 -12.60
C ILE A 94 7.13 12.94 -13.05
N ASN A 95 7.56 13.15 -14.30
CA ASN A 95 7.84 14.50 -14.83
C ASN A 95 6.57 15.28 -15.22
N ARG A 96 5.49 14.58 -15.56
CA ARG A 96 4.19 15.13 -15.96
C ARG A 96 3.10 14.66 -15.01
N ILE A 97 3.16 15.13 -13.77
CA ILE A 97 2.27 14.68 -12.67
C ILE A 97 0.77 14.75 -13.00
N ARG A 98 0.34 15.65 -13.90
CA ARG A 98 -1.03 15.73 -14.41
C ARG A 98 -1.56 14.38 -14.92
N TYR A 99 -0.70 13.55 -15.49
CA TYR A 99 -1.08 12.23 -16.04
C TYR A 99 -0.68 11.07 -15.13
N ALA A 100 -0.09 11.34 -13.96
CA ALA A 100 0.47 10.31 -13.09
C ALA A 100 -0.57 9.25 -12.70
N SER A 101 -1.83 9.64 -12.41
CA SER A 101 -2.89 8.68 -12.08
C SER A 101 -3.14 7.67 -13.21
N SER A 102 -3.17 8.15 -14.46
CA SER A 102 -3.34 7.29 -15.62
C SER A 102 -2.10 6.46 -15.92
N VAL A 103 -0.90 7.01 -15.71
CA VAL A 103 0.35 6.24 -15.80
C VAL A 103 0.38 5.11 -14.78
N ILE A 104 -0.14 5.31 -13.57
CA ILE A 104 -0.27 4.24 -12.57
C ILE A 104 -1.23 3.15 -13.07
N ASP A 105 -2.41 3.51 -13.56
CA ASP A 105 -3.36 2.55 -14.13
C ASP A 105 -2.70 1.72 -15.26
N ALA A 106 -2.03 2.40 -16.19
CA ALA A 106 -1.28 1.78 -17.29
C ALA A 106 -0.16 0.85 -16.78
N LEU A 107 0.64 1.31 -15.82
CA LEU A 107 1.73 0.56 -15.21
C LEU A 107 1.23 -0.72 -14.56
N LEU A 108 0.16 -0.62 -13.76
CA LEU A 108 -0.42 -1.77 -13.07
C LEU A 108 -0.99 -2.79 -14.06
N MET A 109 -1.62 -2.35 -15.15
CA MET A 109 -2.06 -3.25 -16.22
C MET A 109 -0.88 -3.94 -16.91
N GLU A 110 0.17 -3.21 -17.31
CA GLU A 110 1.34 -3.81 -17.96
C GLU A 110 2.09 -4.78 -17.04
N LEU A 111 2.13 -4.50 -15.73
CA LEU A 111 2.71 -5.42 -14.76
C LEU A 111 1.88 -6.69 -14.59
N LYS A 112 0.54 -6.63 -14.66
CA LYS A 112 -0.29 -7.84 -14.72
C LYS A 112 0.04 -8.67 -15.95
N GLU A 113 0.05 -8.07 -17.13
CA GLU A 113 0.35 -8.76 -18.39
C GLU A 113 1.75 -9.36 -18.38
N ALA A 114 2.75 -8.61 -17.92
CA ALA A 114 4.12 -9.10 -17.78
C ALA A 114 4.24 -10.25 -16.77
N SER A 115 3.47 -10.20 -15.68
CA SER A 115 3.41 -11.26 -14.68
C SER A 115 2.77 -12.52 -15.27
N ILE A 116 1.63 -12.40 -15.97
CA ILE A 116 0.96 -13.52 -16.66
C ILE A 116 1.88 -14.16 -17.70
N ALA A 117 2.61 -13.35 -18.46
CA ALA A 117 3.60 -13.81 -19.44
C ALA A 117 4.88 -14.42 -18.80
N GLY A 118 4.98 -14.46 -17.47
CA GLY A 118 6.13 -15.02 -16.75
C GLY A 118 7.39 -14.17 -16.83
N LYS A 119 7.29 -12.91 -17.28
CA LYS A 119 8.44 -11.99 -17.43
C LYS A 119 8.91 -11.42 -16.09
N CYS A 120 8.02 -11.34 -15.11
CA CYS A 120 8.35 -10.86 -13.77
C CYS A 120 7.54 -11.61 -12.71
N LYS A 121 8.00 -11.54 -11.47
CA LYS A 121 7.21 -11.90 -10.30
C LYS A 121 6.80 -10.64 -9.57
N VAL A 122 5.57 -10.58 -9.06
CA VAL A 122 5.06 -9.36 -8.42
C VAL A 122 4.60 -9.64 -6.99
N LEU A 123 4.92 -8.74 -6.06
CA LEU A 123 4.32 -8.72 -4.73
C LEU A 123 3.58 -7.39 -4.54
N ALA A 124 2.26 -7.44 -4.45
CA ALA A 124 1.47 -6.31 -4.02
C ALA A 124 1.32 -6.31 -2.50
N VAL A 125 1.58 -5.16 -1.87
CA VAL A 125 1.42 -4.97 -0.44
C VAL A 125 0.65 -3.69 -0.18
N VAL A 126 -0.49 -3.78 0.49
CA VAL A 126 -1.29 -2.60 0.86
C VAL A 126 -1.52 -2.59 2.35
N ASP A 127 -1.00 -1.56 3.00
CA ASP A 127 -1.16 -1.35 4.44
C ASP A 127 -2.44 -0.56 4.72
N GLY A 128 -3.40 -1.15 5.44
CA GLY A 128 -4.71 -0.54 5.70
C GLY A 128 -5.63 -0.53 4.47
N TYR A 129 -5.75 -1.67 3.79
CA TYR A 129 -6.55 -1.88 2.58
C TYR A 129 -8.03 -1.48 2.76
N ASN A 130 -8.55 -1.58 3.98
CA ASN A 130 -9.91 -1.14 4.32
C ASN A 130 -10.16 0.36 4.12
N ALA A 131 -9.12 1.19 3.95
CA ALA A 131 -9.29 2.58 3.56
C ALA A 131 -10.00 2.74 2.20
N PHE A 132 -9.76 1.81 1.24
CA PHE A 132 -10.42 1.81 -0.07
C PHE A 132 -11.90 1.47 -0.03
N TRP A 133 -12.35 0.86 1.07
CA TRP A 133 -13.74 0.41 1.27
C TRP A 133 -14.49 1.25 2.28
N SER A 134 -13.90 2.35 2.74
CA SER A 134 -14.56 3.27 3.65
C SER A 134 -15.75 3.98 2.97
N ASP A 135 -16.76 4.35 3.78
CA ASP A 135 -17.98 4.98 3.27
C ASP A 135 -17.68 6.30 2.55
N HIS A 136 -16.69 7.04 3.06
CA HIS A 136 -16.29 8.34 2.52
C HIS A 136 -14.85 8.72 2.92
N THR A 137 -14.24 9.56 2.10
CA THR A 137 -12.90 10.12 2.32
C THR A 137 -12.95 11.46 3.07
N LYS A 138 -11.78 12.09 3.29
CA LYS A 138 -11.69 13.52 3.65
C LYS A 138 -11.53 14.43 2.41
N ILE A 139 -11.87 13.94 1.22
CA ILE A 139 -11.89 14.73 -0.01
C ILE A 139 -13.33 15.18 -0.26
N ARG A 140 -13.49 16.43 -0.69
CA ARG A 140 -14.78 16.98 -1.10
C ARG A 140 -14.75 17.33 -2.58
N ASN A 141 -15.84 17.04 -3.28
CA ASN A 141 -16.04 17.50 -4.65
C ASN A 141 -16.44 18.98 -4.69
N ASP A 142 -16.69 19.50 -5.89
CA ASP A 142 -17.12 20.88 -6.12
C ASP A 142 -18.44 21.23 -5.40
N ASP A 143 -19.33 20.24 -5.24
CA ASP A 143 -20.58 20.35 -4.47
C ASP A 143 -20.38 20.31 -2.93
N LYS A 144 -19.12 20.26 -2.47
CA LYS A 144 -18.72 20.16 -1.04
C LYS A 144 -19.17 18.87 -0.35
N VAL A 145 -19.52 17.84 -1.11
CA VAL A 145 -19.91 16.51 -0.61
C VAL A 145 -18.66 15.65 -0.45
N TRP A 146 -18.59 14.88 0.63
CA TRP A 146 -17.51 13.91 0.82
C TRP A 146 -17.58 12.82 -0.24
N VAL A 147 -16.47 12.58 -0.92
CA VAL A 147 -16.42 11.57 -1.98
C VAL A 147 -16.09 10.20 -1.42
N ASN A 148 -16.68 9.16 -2.01
CA ASN A 148 -16.34 7.78 -1.71
C ASN A 148 -14.93 7.47 -2.26
N PRO A 149 -14.10 6.62 -1.60
CA PRO A 149 -12.80 6.24 -2.13
C PRO A 149 -12.85 5.68 -3.55
N ARG A 150 -13.95 5.00 -3.93
CA ARG A 150 -14.17 4.44 -5.27
C ARG A 150 -14.45 5.50 -6.35
N GLN A 151 -14.58 6.78 -5.96
CA GLN A 151 -14.62 7.92 -6.90
C GLN A 151 -13.22 8.51 -7.14
N ILE A 152 -12.16 7.86 -6.64
CA ILE A 152 -10.77 8.30 -6.81
C ILE A 152 -10.03 7.28 -7.69
N SER A 153 -9.36 7.75 -8.74
CA SER A 153 -8.71 6.89 -9.74
C SER A 153 -7.59 6.02 -9.17
N LEU A 154 -6.80 6.55 -8.22
CA LEU A 154 -5.78 5.76 -7.52
C LEU A 154 -6.40 4.55 -6.83
N THR A 155 -7.51 4.74 -6.10
CA THR A 155 -8.23 3.64 -5.45
C THR A 155 -8.65 2.58 -6.47
N LEU A 156 -9.27 3.00 -7.57
CA LEU A 156 -9.74 2.09 -8.61
C LEU A 156 -8.58 1.30 -9.23
N SER A 157 -7.44 1.95 -9.48
CA SER A 157 -6.25 1.33 -10.05
C SER A 157 -5.74 0.20 -9.15
N PHE A 158 -5.60 0.44 -7.84
CA PHE A 158 -5.15 -0.58 -6.90
C PHE A 158 -6.20 -1.65 -6.61
N LEU A 159 -7.48 -1.29 -6.47
CA LEU A 159 -8.56 -2.28 -6.34
C LEU A 159 -8.59 -3.22 -7.53
N ASN A 160 -8.45 -2.68 -8.74
CA ASN A 160 -8.39 -3.50 -9.94
C ASN A 160 -7.14 -4.37 -9.95
N PHE A 161 -5.99 -3.85 -9.48
CA PHE A 161 -4.75 -4.62 -9.42
C PHE A 161 -4.81 -5.82 -8.46
N ILE A 162 -5.52 -5.68 -7.33
CA ILE A 162 -5.60 -6.71 -6.28
C ILE A 162 -6.47 -7.92 -6.66
N LYS A 163 -7.33 -7.80 -7.69
CA LYS A 163 -8.11 -8.95 -8.19
C LYS A 163 -7.23 -10.15 -8.54
N ASP A 164 -7.81 -11.34 -8.46
CA ASP A 164 -7.17 -12.64 -8.69
C ASP A 164 -7.11 -13.07 -10.17
N ASP A 165 -7.23 -12.11 -11.09
CA ASP A 165 -7.22 -12.31 -12.55
C ASP A 165 -5.81 -12.38 -13.17
N TRP A 166 -4.77 -12.57 -12.36
CA TRP A 166 -3.37 -12.66 -12.80
C TRP A 166 -2.57 -13.65 -11.95
N CYS A 167 -1.43 -14.12 -12.48
CA CYS A 167 -0.58 -15.13 -11.83
C CYS A 167 0.87 -14.65 -11.70
N ASN A 168 1.75 -15.48 -11.13
CA ASN A 168 3.17 -15.18 -10.84
C ASN A 168 3.39 -14.05 -9.81
N GLY A 169 2.41 -13.84 -8.93
CA GLY A 169 2.58 -12.98 -7.78
C GLY A 169 1.63 -13.28 -6.64
N ALA A 170 1.65 -12.40 -5.65
CA ALA A 170 0.77 -12.46 -4.50
C ALA A 170 0.39 -11.05 -4.03
N ALA A 171 -0.80 -10.95 -3.44
CA ALA A 171 -1.25 -9.77 -2.73
C ALA A 171 -1.20 -10.04 -1.21
N VAL A 172 -0.56 -9.16 -0.45
CA VAL A 172 -0.54 -9.19 1.01
C VAL A 172 -1.16 -7.90 1.52
N LEU A 173 -2.31 -8.02 2.17
CA LEU A 173 -3.13 -6.89 2.56
C LEU A 173 -3.25 -6.88 4.09
N THR A 174 -3.20 -5.68 4.68
CA THR A 174 -3.52 -5.52 6.10
C THR A 174 -4.79 -4.69 6.26
N VAL A 175 -5.54 -4.97 7.33
CA VAL A 175 -6.67 -4.14 7.76
C VAL A 175 -6.29 -3.43 9.05
N ASP A 176 -6.71 -2.19 9.22
CA ASP A 176 -6.38 -1.37 10.39
C ASP A 176 -7.59 -0.52 10.80
N THR A 177 -7.91 -0.56 12.09
CA THR A 177 -8.98 0.24 12.73
C THR A 177 -8.77 1.76 12.57
N LYS A 178 -7.53 2.19 12.28
CA LYS A 178 -7.12 3.58 12.07
C LYS A 178 -6.96 3.96 10.59
N ALA A 179 -7.06 3.01 9.67
CA ALA A 179 -6.93 3.26 8.23
C ALA A 179 -8.16 3.95 7.62
N SER A 180 -9.31 3.87 8.25
CA SER A 180 -10.50 4.64 7.82
C SER A 180 -10.51 6.06 8.41
N LYS A 181 -11.42 6.90 7.90
CA LYS A 181 -11.66 8.23 8.49
C LYS A 181 -12.20 8.11 9.92
N GLU A 182 -13.18 7.24 10.11
CA GLU A 182 -13.76 6.91 11.41
C GLU A 182 -12.98 5.76 12.03
N ARG A 183 -12.66 5.91 13.33
CA ARG A 183 -12.02 4.84 14.08
C ARG A 183 -13.05 3.72 14.28
N ARG A 184 -12.69 2.53 13.84
CA ARG A 184 -13.51 1.33 13.98
C ARG A 184 -13.19 0.66 15.32
N GLU A 185 -14.21 0.08 15.95
CA GLU A 185 -14.08 -0.54 17.28
C GLU A 185 -13.39 -1.89 17.22
N TYR A 186 -13.76 -2.70 16.22
CA TYR A 186 -13.27 -4.06 16.04
C TYR A 186 -12.31 -4.15 14.85
N ASP A 187 -11.35 -5.06 14.93
CA ASP A 187 -10.32 -5.30 13.93
C ASP A 187 -10.66 -6.43 12.95
N HIS A 188 -11.81 -7.08 13.11
CA HIS A 188 -12.24 -8.18 12.26
C HIS A 188 -12.32 -7.75 10.78
N PRO A 189 -11.73 -8.51 9.83
CA PRO A 189 -11.70 -8.14 8.42
C PRO A 189 -13.08 -7.84 7.82
N ARG A 190 -14.10 -8.65 8.13
CA ARG A 190 -15.47 -8.44 7.65
C ARG A 190 -16.10 -7.13 8.15
N TYR A 191 -15.76 -6.73 9.38
CA TYR A 191 -16.22 -5.46 9.95
C TYR A 191 -15.50 -4.27 9.32
N LEU A 192 -14.18 -4.37 9.13
CA LEU A 192 -13.38 -3.27 8.58
C LEU A 192 -13.58 -3.05 7.07
N LEU A 193 -13.72 -4.13 6.30
CA LEU A 193 -13.88 -4.09 4.84
C LEU A 193 -15.33 -3.87 4.41
N GLY A 194 -16.29 -4.12 5.30
CA GLY A 194 -17.70 -4.21 4.94
C GLY A 194 -17.99 -5.39 4.00
N LYS A 195 -19.22 -5.45 3.50
CA LYS A 195 -19.66 -6.53 2.61
C LYS A 195 -18.88 -6.53 1.29
N ASP A 196 -18.93 -5.40 0.56
CA ASP A 196 -18.31 -5.31 -0.77
C ASP A 196 -16.81 -5.60 -0.74
N GLY A 197 -16.09 -5.09 0.27
CA GLY A 197 -14.65 -5.28 0.37
C GLY A 197 -14.25 -6.69 0.79
N PHE A 198 -15.08 -7.36 1.60
CA PHE A 198 -14.87 -8.75 1.96
C PHE A 198 -15.17 -9.67 0.77
N ASP A 199 -16.30 -9.47 0.09
CA ASP A 199 -16.70 -10.24 -1.09
C ASP A 199 -15.69 -10.06 -2.24
N CYS A 200 -15.07 -8.89 -2.37
CA CYS A 200 -14.03 -8.62 -3.38
C CYS A 200 -12.74 -9.43 -3.16
N LEU A 201 -12.47 -9.90 -1.94
CA LEU A 201 -11.26 -10.68 -1.63
C LEU A 201 -11.54 -12.18 -1.55
N ASP A 202 -12.81 -12.62 -1.64
CA ASP A 202 -13.16 -14.02 -1.47
C ASP A 202 -12.78 -14.84 -2.73
N PRO A 203 -11.96 -15.91 -2.63
CA PRO A 203 -11.35 -16.46 -1.43
C PRO A 203 -9.98 -15.84 -1.07
N PHE A 204 -9.75 -15.61 0.22
CA PHE A 204 -8.45 -15.18 0.76
C PHE A 204 -8.03 -15.99 2.00
N ILE A 205 -6.75 -15.87 2.36
CA ILE A 205 -6.17 -16.51 3.56
C ILE A 205 -6.10 -15.46 4.68
N PRO A 206 -6.98 -15.51 5.69
CA PRO A 206 -6.89 -14.62 6.84
C PRO A 206 -5.70 -15.02 7.74
N ILE A 207 -4.92 -14.03 8.17
CA ILE A 207 -3.81 -14.23 9.11
C ILE A 207 -4.07 -13.33 10.32
N LEU A 208 -4.26 -13.95 11.49
CA LEU A 208 -4.37 -13.24 12.76
C LEU A 208 -2.97 -12.90 13.26
N LEU A 209 -2.78 -11.65 13.70
CA LEU A 209 -1.58 -11.22 14.41
C LEU A 209 -1.91 -11.09 15.89
N GLU A 210 -1.31 -11.94 16.71
CA GLU A 210 -1.49 -11.93 18.16
C GLU A 210 -0.44 -11.05 18.84
N ASN A 211 -0.66 -10.79 20.14
CA ASN A 211 0.34 -10.18 21.00
C ASN A 211 1.55 -11.11 21.13
N TYR A 212 2.69 -10.53 21.56
CA TYR A 212 3.88 -11.33 21.80
C TYR A 212 3.61 -12.41 22.84
N THR A 213 4.11 -13.60 22.54
CA THR A 213 4.30 -14.65 23.53
C THR A 213 5.33 -14.23 24.57
N ARG A 214 5.40 -14.96 25.69
CA ARG A 214 6.38 -14.65 26.74
C ARG A 214 7.82 -14.72 26.22
N VAL A 215 8.11 -15.69 25.35
CA VAL A 215 9.44 -15.89 24.75
C VAL A 215 9.82 -14.73 23.83
N GLU A 216 8.88 -14.26 23.00
CA GLU A 216 9.11 -13.09 22.14
C GLU A 216 9.28 -11.81 22.96
N PHE A 217 8.50 -11.64 24.02
CA PHE A 217 8.65 -10.52 24.95
C PHE A 217 10.04 -10.49 25.57
N ASP A 218 10.49 -11.62 26.14
CA ASP A 218 11.80 -11.70 26.79
C ASP A 218 12.93 -11.40 25.77
N SER A 219 12.80 -11.89 24.53
CA SER A 219 13.74 -11.60 23.43
C SER A 219 13.77 -10.10 23.06
N VAL A 220 12.61 -9.44 23.01
CA VAL A 220 12.52 -7.99 22.73
C VAL A 220 13.13 -7.17 23.87
N MET A 221 12.90 -7.58 25.13
CA MET A 221 13.46 -6.89 26.29
C MET A 221 14.98 -7.05 26.36
N GLU A 222 15.51 -8.22 26.04
CA GLU A 222 16.96 -8.43 25.90
C GLU A 222 17.55 -7.53 24.81
N TYR A 223 16.92 -7.47 23.63
CA TYR A 223 17.33 -6.56 22.57
C TYR A 223 17.33 -5.07 23.02
N TYR A 224 16.33 -4.62 23.77
CA TYR A 224 16.30 -3.25 24.31
C TYR A 224 17.42 -2.99 25.32
N LYS A 225 17.78 -3.96 26.16
CA LYS A 225 18.92 -3.87 27.08
C LYS A 225 20.25 -3.81 26.33
N GLU A 226 20.47 -4.70 25.37
CA GLU A 226 21.69 -4.73 24.56
C GLU A 226 21.93 -3.43 23.79
N ARG A 227 20.84 -2.82 23.28
CA ARG A 227 20.89 -1.53 22.60
C ARG A 227 20.97 -0.33 23.55
N LYS A 228 21.01 -0.56 24.86
CA LYS A 228 20.98 0.47 25.91
C LYS A 228 19.79 1.42 25.75
N TRP A 229 18.67 0.91 25.24
CA TRP A 229 17.43 1.66 25.10
C TRP A 229 16.74 1.83 26.45
N ILE A 230 16.80 0.79 27.27
CA ILE A 230 16.34 0.79 28.67
C ILE A 230 17.54 0.54 29.58
N ARG A 231 17.45 1.02 30.82
CA ARG A 231 18.42 0.69 31.88
C ARG A 231 18.30 -0.78 32.29
N ASP A 232 19.20 -1.24 33.17
CA ASP A 232 19.09 -2.57 33.76
C ASP A 232 17.83 -2.67 34.64
N ILE A 233 16.76 -3.18 34.03
CA ILE A 233 15.51 -3.53 34.71
C ILE A 233 15.66 -4.92 35.33
N ASN A 234 15.34 -5.03 36.62
CA ASN A 234 15.30 -6.28 37.36
C ASN A 234 14.13 -7.19 36.92
N ALA A 235 14.06 -8.40 37.44
CA ALA A 235 13.00 -9.35 37.08
C ALA A 235 11.59 -8.82 37.39
N ASP A 236 11.42 -8.10 38.50
CA ASP A 236 10.13 -7.54 38.92
C ASP A 236 9.64 -6.48 37.94
N GLY A 237 10.51 -5.58 37.48
CA GLY A 237 10.15 -4.57 36.48
C GLY A 237 9.78 -5.18 35.13
N LEU A 238 10.41 -6.29 34.73
CA LEU A 238 10.00 -7.03 33.53
C LEU A 238 8.61 -7.67 33.70
N ALA A 239 8.30 -8.18 34.89
CA ALA A 239 6.99 -8.72 35.21
C ALA A 239 5.91 -7.63 35.19
N GLU A 240 6.21 -6.43 35.69
CA GLU A 240 5.30 -5.28 35.64
C GLU A 240 5.02 -4.82 34.21
N ILE A 241 6.05 -4.68 33.37
CA ILE A 241 5.87 -4.32 31.95
C ILE A 241 4.99 -5.34 31.24
N TRP A 242 5.22 -6.64 31.49
CA TRP A 242 4.38 -7.69 30.93
C TRP A 242 2.93 -7.60 31.41
N ALA A 243 2.70 -7.38 32.70
CA ALA A 243 1.36 -7.26 33.28
C ALA A 243 0.59 -6.06 32.71
N LEU A 244 1.25 -4.92 32.51
CA LEU A 244 0.63 -3.71 31.96
C LEU A 244 0.35 -3.80 30.46
N SER A 245 1.28 -4.40 29.70
CA SER A 245 1.17 -4.46 28.25
C SER A 245 0.43 -5.68 27.73
N ILE A 246 0.37 -6.76 28.50
CA ILE A 246 -0.20 -8.06 28.12
C ILE A 246 0.40 -8.53 26.76
N GLY A 247 1.70 -8.32 26.58
CA GLY A 247 2.43 -8.67 25.36
C GLY A 247 2.16 -7.76 24.16
N HIS A 248 1.36 -6.69 24.29
CA HIS A 248 1.02 -5.83 23.16
C HIS A 248 2.26 -5.01 22.69
N PRO A 249 2.74 -5.22 21.44
CA PRO A 249 4.04 -4.67 21.01
C PRO A 249 4.14 -3.14 21.10
N LEU A 250 3.06 -2.43 20.77
CA LEU A 250 3.05 -0.96 20.83
C LEU A 250 3.07 -0.44 22.27
N GLU A 251 2.39 -1.11 23.20
CA GLU A 251 2.32 -0.71 24.61
C GLU A 251 3.68 -0.95 25.28
N ILE A 252 4.30 -2.12 25.02
CA ILE A 252 5.67 -2.41 25.48
C ILE A 252 6.62 -1.29 25.05
N ARG A 253 6.61 -0.92 23.76
CA ARG A 253 7.45 0.15 23.24
C ARG A 253 7.15 1.49 23.93
N GLN A 254 5.88 1.80 24.17
CA GLN A 254 5.46 3.06 24.77
C GLN A 254 5.91 3.17 26.24
N ILE A 255 5.76 2.10 27.01
CA ILE A 255 6.22 2.01 28.39
C ILE A 255 7.75 2.11 28.44
N CYS A 256 8.45 1.34 27.61
CA CYS A 256 9.92 1.31 27.60
C CYS A 256 10.56 2.61 27.09
N LYS A 257 9.84 3.44 26.33
CA LYS A 257 10.34 4.72 25.83
C LYS A 257 10.74 5.68 26.95
N SER A 258 10.10 5.59 28.12
CA SER A 258 10.35 6.46 29.27
C SER A 258 11.32 5.90 30.31
N LEU A 259 11.88 4.71 30.09
CA LEU A 259 12.71 3.97 31.05
C LEU A 259 14.22 4.15 30.82
#